data_AF-A0A5Q2VD30-F1
#
_entry.id   AF-A0A5Q2VD30-F1
#
_cell.length_a   1.000
_cell.length_b   1.000
_cell.length_c   1.000
_cell.angle_alpha   90.00
_cell.angle_beta   90.00
_cell.angle_gamma   90.00
#
_symmetry.space_group_name_H-M   'P 1'
#
loop_
_entity.id
_entity.type
_entity.pdbx_description
1 polymer ?
#
loop_
_entity_poly.entity_id
_entity_poly.type
_entity_poly.pdbx_seq_one_letter_code
_entity_poly.pdbx_strand_id
1 'polypeptide(L)'
;MLKKNMLALAIGAVLLTGCAGTTTQPEINEQQRLIHSLDDLAQQRRTAPQDLELKSREQLESTLLVNIYLKQADAAAARSDYQEAARLWRSVLRYHSGNMRAQQGLQRINAYRSLDVLYRQASSLAADDPAQALQKIKLVLEEEPGWPQATALRDHLLRKLAAGKQPFDVLDAELQKPVSLHFRSHNLLQIFGAISQITGVNFIFDNDVPKSATASIMADNTTAEDAINLLLMSNQLRKKVLNGKTLLIYPASQAKDKIYRDITVKTFFLGYAKAKDVNIAMRNMLKLKDIHVDERTNSLTIRGPRESVEMAERLLMTLDRPEAEVTLEVEVLEVSHDDAEKLGITYPQSVGVGFLSPEGSGENLPLNAFNKGNMFVNLGSGKGVSLDIKKIRSHAQVLANPRIRVKNNKKAMIEIGEKLPVITAVLNGEQTSEQVNYQDVGLKLEVTPDISLDGEIGMDVDFTLSSLGKAQKSKNGLDYYGTSNRMAKTMLSSRDGETQMLAGLISQDNKNSKSGIPWLSDIPFIGSLFSTSEKEAKRTEVILLITPHIERNIDLPGSHISTIPAGTDDMPGERSTTLRSAGKIRLDSGGIDAPPLAPPASFPEDQGSLPPPVSSNQDAQPEMEPQEQTP
;
A
#
# COMPACT_ATOMS: atom_id res chain seq x y z
N MET A 1 59.85 -21.44 -11.07
CA MET A 1 60.58 -22.38 -10.19
C MET A 1 60.26 -22.04 -8.74
N LEU A 2 59.69 -23.01 -8.00
CA LEU A 2 59.61 -23.22 -6.53
C LEU A 2 59.21 -21.99 -5.66
N LYS A 3 58.09 -21.95 -4.92
CA LYS A 3 57.50 -22.89 -3.92
C LYS A 3 55.97 -22.63 -3.86
N LYS A 4 55.03 -23.49 -4.28
CA LYS A 4 54.39 -24.70 -3.68
C LYS A 4 53.86 -24.61 -2.23
N ASN A 5 52.53 -24.52 -2.13
CA ASN A 5 51.58 -25.39 -1.41
C ASN A 5 51.94 -25.93 -0.01
N MET A 6 51.28 -25.39 1.02
CA MET A 6 50.89 -26.10 2.25
C MET A 6 49.86 -25.27 3.00
N LEU A 7 48.55 -25.45 2.74
CA LEU A 7 47.48 -25.42 3.75
C LEU A 7 46.09 -25.70 3.10
N ALA A 8 45.96 -26.85 2.46
CA ALA A 8 44.68 -27.34 1.95
C ALA A 8 44.54 -28.80 2.37
N LEU A 9 44.45 -29.07 3.69
CA LEU A 9 44.07 -30.37 4.24
C LEU A 9 43.84 -30.26 5.76
N ALA A 10 42.59 -30.00 6.15
CA ALA A 10 41.96 -30.09 7.49
C ALA A 10 40.90 -28.97 7.52
N ILE A 11 39.60 -29.20 7.29
CA ILE A 11 38.71 -30.02 8.09
C ILE A 11 37.50 -30.34 7.20
N GLY A 12 37.40 -31.60 6.79
CA GLY A 12 36.23 -32.17 6.11
C GLY A 12 36.06 -33.58 6.62
N ALA A 13 35.51 -33.73 7.83
CA ALA A 13 35.02 -34.99 8.39
C ALA A 13 34.36 -34.77 9.77
N VAL A 14 33.19 -34.13 9.82
CA VAL A 14 32.13 -34.46 10.79
C VAL A 14 30.80 -34.30 10.06
N LEU A 15 30.36 -35.39 9.43
CA LEU A 15 29.01 -35.58 8.93
C LEU A 15 28.12 -36.14 10.05
N LEU A 16 26.86 -35.72 10.06
CA LEU A 16 25.68 -36.50 10.46
C LEU A 16 25.53 -36.94 11.93
N THR A 17 24.85 -36.10 12.72
CA THR A 17 23.85 -36.54 13.71
C THR A 17 22.66 -35.58 13.64
N GLY A 18 21.49 -36.10 13.28
CA GLY A 18 20.24 -35.34 13.33
C GLY A 18 19.77 -35.12 14.77
N CYS A 19 19.02 -34.04 14.97
CA CYS A 19 17.96 -33.95 15.96
C CYS A 19 16.94 -32.92 15.46
N ALA A 20 15.69 -33.38 15.38
CA ALA A 20 14.52 -32.52 15.31
C ALA A 20 14.51 -31.55 16.50
N GLY A 21 14.21 -30.27 16.23
CA GLY A 21 14.11 -29.24 17.25
C GLY A 21 14.08 -27.85 16.64
N THR A 22 12.86 -27.34 16.42
CA THR A 22 12.48 -25.91 16.38
C THR A 22 13.55 -24.92 15.91
N THR A 23 13.53 -24.60 14.62
CA THR A 23 14.27 -23.50 14.00
C THR A 23 13.70 -22.14 14.43
N THR A 24 14.21 -21.59 15.53
CA THR A 24 14.04 -20.16 15.91
C THR A 24 15.36 -19.44 16.18
N GLN A 25 16.51 -20.08 15.94
CA GLN A 25 17.84 -19.57 16.34
C GLN A 25 18.81 -19.02 15.27
N PRO A 26 18.57 -19.06 13.93
CA PRO A 26 19.51 -18.41 12.99
C PRO A 26 19.39 -16.87 12.97
N GLU A 27 18.19 -16.30 13.19
CA GLU A 27 17.96 -14.85 13.08
C GLU A 27 18.71 -14.02 14.16
N ILE A 28 18.87 -14.58 15.38
CA ILE A 28 19.57 -13.89 16.49
C ILE A 28 21.05 -13.64 16.16
N ASN A 29 21.68 -14.54 15.39
CA ASN A 29 23.09 -14.43 15.01
C ASN A 29 23.29 -13.39 13.89
N GLU A 30 22.32 -13.26 12.99
CA GLU A 30 22.34 -12.25 11.93
C GLU A 30 22.10 -10.84 12.49
N GLN A 31 21.12 -10.69 13.38
CA GLN A 31 20.82 -9.40 14.02
C GLN A 31 22.03 -8.86 14.80
N GLN A 32 22.73 -9.69 15.58
CA GLN A 32 23.93 -9.28 16.32
C GLN A 32 25.09 -8.88 15.41
N ARG A 33 25.26 -9.57 14.28
CA ARG A 33 26.27 -9.22 13.27
C ARG A 33 25.99 -7.86 12.64
N LEU A 34 24.73 -7.59 12.27
CA LEU A 34 24.31 -6.31 11.70
C LEU A 34 24.53 -5.15 12.68
N ILE A 35 24.21 -5.33 13.97
CA ILE A 35 24.45 -4.30 14.99
C ILE A 35 25.95 -3.96 15.09
N HIS A 36 26.82 -4.97 15.17
CA HIS A 36 28.26 -4.75 15.23
C HIS A 36 28.81 -4.07 13.96
N SER A 37 28.33 -4.52 12.78
CA SER A 37 28.74 -3.95 11.50
C SER A 37 28.31 -2.48 11.36
N LEU A 38 27.10 -2.13 11.80
CA LEU A 38 26.63 -0.74 11.83
C LEU A 38 27.45 0.14 12.78
N ASP A 39 27.85 -0.37 13.94
CA ASP A 39 28.73 0.36 14.86
C ASP A 39 30.11 0.62 14.22
N ASP A 40 30.68 -0.37 13.51
CA ASP A 40 31.95 -0.24 12.79
C ASP A 40 31.82 0.77 11.62
N LEU A 41 30.75 0.68 10.83
CA LEU A 41 30.46 1.61 9.74
C LEU A 41 30.27 3.04 10.24
N ALA A 42 29.59 3.22 11.39
CA ALA A 42 29.43 4.52 12.02
C ALA A 42 30.78 5.11 12.46
N GLN A 43 31.73 4.30 12.93
CA GLN A 43 33.10 4.74 13.22
C GLN A 43 33.85 5.14 11.94
N GLN A 44 33.75 4.34 10.88
CA GLN A 44 34.39 4.64 9.59
C GLN A 44 33.85 5.94 8.98
N ARG A 45 32.55 6.20 9.08
CA ARG A 45 31.93 7.47 8.63
C ARG A 45 32.42 8.70 9.39
N ARG A 46 32.82 8.58 10.66
CA ARG A 46 33.45 9.70 11.38
C ARG A 46 34.77 10.10 10.74
N THR A 47 35.49 9.15 10.15
CA THR A 47 36.77 9.39 9.47
C THR A 47 36.59 9.81 8.00
N ALA A 48 35.51 9.37 7.33
CA ALA A 48 35.21 9.69 5.94
C ALA A 48 33.69 9.96 5.73
N PRO A 49 33.18 11.15 6.11
CA PRO A 49 31.74 11.42 6.13
C PRO A 49 31.09 11.54 4.74
N GLN A 50 31.88 11.70 3.67
CA GLN A 50 31.43 11.89 2.29
C GLN A 50 31.52 10.61 1.42
N ASP A 51 31.97 9.49 2.00
CA ASP A 51 32.09 8.23 1.26
C ASP A 51 30.71 7.57 1.08
N LEU A 52 30.22 7.53 -0.17
CA LEU A 52 28.91 6.94 -0.47
C LEU A 52 28.92 5.42 -0.28
N GLU A 53 30.05 4.72 -0.44
CA GLU A 53 30.07 3.26 -0.27
C GLU A 53 29.76 2.91 1.19
N LEU A 54 30.35 3.65 2.13
CA LEU A 54 30.07 3.52 3.56
C LEU A 54 28.63 3.88 3.89
N LYS A 55 28.12 4.98 3.31
CA LYS A 55 26.74 5.45 3.54
C LYS A 55 25.70 4.50 2.94
N SER A 56 25.95 3.97 1.75
CA SER A 56 25.14 2.98 1.04
C SER A 56 25.06 1.69 1.84
N ARG A 57 26.22 1.17 2.28
CA ARG A 57 26.29 -0.04 3.10
C ARG A 57 25.60 0.14 4.45
N GLU A 58 25.80 1.28 5.11
CA GLU A 58 25.09 1.60 6.35
C GLU A 58 23.58 1.66 6.12
N GLN A 59 23.11 2.32 5.06
CA GLN A 59 21.69 2.41 4.73
C GLN A 59 21.08 1.03 4.46
N LEU A 60 21.79 0.19 3.70
CA LEU A 60 21.42 -1.20 3.43
C LEU A 60 21.32 -2.04 4.70
N GLU A 61 22.39 -2.05 5.51
CA GLU A 61 22.46 -2.84 6.74
C GLU A 61 21.46 -2.34 7.80
N SER A 62 21.26 -1.02 7.88
CA SER A 62 20.23 -0.38 8.71
C SER A 62 18.84 -0.83 8.28
N THR A 63 18.57 -0.83 6.97
CA THR A 63 17.28 -1.27 6.41
C THR A 63 16.99 -2.74 6.74
N LEU A 64 17.98 -3.62 6.56
CA LEU A 64 17.86 -5.04 6.90
C LEU A 64 17.55 -5.23 8.39
N LEU A 65 18.27 -4.52 9.27
CA LEU A 65 18.06 -4.59 10.71
C LEU A 65 16.69 -4.05 11.13
N VAL A 66 16.24 -2.95 10.53
CA VAL A 66 14.92 -2.37 10.75
C VAL A 66 13.82 -3.37 10.35
N ASN A 67 13.95 -4.04 9.21
CA ASN A 67 12.98 -5.04 8.76
C ASN A 67 12.88 -6.23 9.74
N ILE A 68 14.02 -6.68 10.31
CA ILE A 68 14.03 -7.71 11.37
C ILE A 68 13.26 -7.23 12.60
N TYR A 69 13.54 -6.01 13.08
CA TYR A 69 12.85 -5.46 14.26
C TYR A 69 11.35 -5.28 14.03
N LEU A 70 10.94 -4.80 12.85
CA LEU A 70 9.52 -4.66 12.49
C LEU A 70 8.81 -6.02 12.53
N LYS A 71 9.39 -7.06 11.91
CA LYS A 71 8.84 -8.43 11.92
C LYS A 71 8.68 -8.97 13.35
N GLN A 72 9.67 -8.74 14.21
CA GLN A 72 9.59 -9.15 15.62
C GLN A 72 8.53 -8.36 16.40
N ALA A 73 8.42 -7.05 16.14
CA ALA A 73 7.44 -6.18 16.79
C ALA A 73 6.01 -6.58 16.42
N ASP A 74 5.75 -6.88 15.15
CA ASP A 74 4.46 -7.38 14.66
C ASP A 74 4.11 -8.72 15.32
N ALA A 75 5.08 -9.63 15.42
CA ALA A 75 4.87 -10.91 16.07
C ALA A 75 4.56 -10.76 17.57
N ALA A 76 5.15 -9.78 18.25
CA ALA A 76 4.84 -9.46 19.65
C ALA A 76 3.44 -8.83 19.80
N ALA A 77 3.09 -7.88 18.93
CA ALA A 77 1.77 -7.25 18.91
C ALA A 77 0.65 -8.25 18.61
N ALA A 78 0.88 -9.21 17.71
CA ALA A 78 -0.05 -10.29 17.40
C ALA A 78 -0.31 -11.24 18.59
N ARG A 79 0.63 -11.33 19.53
CA ARG A 79 0.49 -12.07 20.80
C ARG A 79 -0.08 -11.21 21.93
N SER A 80 -0.53 -9.99 21.64
CA SER A 80 -0.98 -8.99 22.62
C SER A 80 0.09 -8.59 23.66
N ASP A 81 1.36 -8.81 23.35
CA ASP A 81 2.50 -8.37 24.16
C ASP A 81 2.96 -6.98 23.70
N TYR A 82 2.20 -5.95 24.10
CA TYR A 82 2.47 -4.58 23.69
C TYR A 82 3.70 -3.97 24.38
N GLN A 83 4.18 -4.56 25.48
CA GLN A 83 5.42 -4.14 26.13
C GLN A 83 6.62 -4.45 25.24
N GLU A 84 6.72 -5.69 24.78
CA GLU A 84 7.80 -6.11 23.90
C GLU A 84 7.70 -5.44 22.51
N ALA A 85 6.49 -5.32 21.96
CA ALA A 85 6.26 -4.61 20.69
C ALA A 85 6.73 -3.14 20.75
N ALA A 86 6.41 -2.41 21.84
CA ALA A 86 6.87 -1.04 22.02
C ALA A 86 8.40 -0.92 22.09
N ARG A 87 9.06 -1.86 22.79
CA ARG A 87 10.53 -1.89 22.89
C ARG A 87 11.17 -2.07 21.51
N LEU A 88 10.61 -2.95 20.70
CA LEU A 88 11.09 -3.24 19.34
C LEU A 88 10.83 -2.06 18.39
N TRP A 89 9.65 -1.43 18.40
CA TRP A 89 9.38 -0.23 17.60
C TRP A 89 10.26 0.97 17.99
N ARG A 90 10.54 1.17 19.28
CA ARG A 90 11.54 2.18 19.71
C ARG A 90 12.94 1.86 19.18
N SER A 91 13.30 0.58 19.09
CA SER A 91 14.56 0.14 18.51
C SER A 91 14.62 0.48 17.01
N VAL A 92 13.52 0.32 16.27
CA VAL A 92 13.41 0.78 14.87
C VAL A 92 13.67 2.27 14.75
N LEU A 93 13.02 3.10 15.58
CA LEU A 93 13.18 4.55 15.55
C LEU A 93 14.58 5.05 15.91
N ARG A 94 15.39 4.21 16.57
CA ARG A 94 16.80 4.52 16.84
C ARG A 94 17.66 4.48 15.58
N TYR A 95 17.37 3.55 14.67
CA TYR A 95 18.11 3.38 13.40
C TYR A 95 17.47 4.17 12.25
N HIS A 96 16.14 4.30 12.26
CA HIS A 96 15.39 5.04 11.25
C HIS A 96 14.30 5.89 11.92
N SER A 97 14.64 7.10 12.34
CA SER A 97 13.75 8.01 13.10
C SER A 97 12.46 8.37 12.36
N GLY A 98 12.50 8.39 11.04
CA GLY A 98 11.35 8.67 10.16
C GLY A 98 10.51 7.44 9.80
N ASN A 99 10.74 6.28 10.41
CA ASN A 99 9.97 5.07 10.08
C ASN A 99 8.50 5.22 10.53
N MET A 100 7.61 5.47 9.57
CA MET A 100 6.18 5.69 9.82
C MET A 100 5.53 4.48 10.49
N ARG A 101 5.87 3.25 10.09
CA ARG A 101 5.30 2.02 10.64
C ARG A 101 5.58 1.88 12.15
N ALA A 102 6.80 2.18 12.58
CA ALA A 102 7.15 2.15 14.00
C ALA A 102 6.48 3.28 14.81
N GLN A 103 6.37 4.49 14.24
CA GLN A 103 5.63 5.60 14.87
C GLN A 103 4.14 5.27 15.02
N GLN A 104 3.52 4.77 13.94
CA GLN A 104 2.12 4.33 13.94
C GLN A 104 1.89 3.18 14.92
N GLY A 105 2.79 2.19 14.97
CA GLY A 105 2.72 1.09 15.95
C GLY A 105 2.71 1.60 17.39
N LEU A 106 3.60 2.55 17.73
CA LEU A 106 3.62 3.17 19.06
C LEU A 106 2.36 4.01 19.36
N GLN A 107 1.87 4.77 18.38
CA GLN A 107 0.60 5.50 18.51
C GLN A 107 -0.58 4.55 18.72
N ARG A 108 -0.59 3.43 17.99
CA ARG A 108 -1.61 2.39 18.07
C ARG A 108 -1.63 1.71 19.44
N ILE A 109 -0.48 1.52 20.09
CA ILE A 109 -0.43 1.05 21.50
C ILE A 109 -1.17 2.02 22.44
N ASN A 110 -0.96 3.32 22.25
CA ASN A 110 -1.65 4.33 23.06
C ASN A 110 -3.17 4.31 22.79
N ALA A 111 -3.57 4.13 21.54
CA ALA A 111 -4.97 3.92 21.16
C ALA A 111 -5.53 2.63 21.80
N TYR A 112 -4.84 1.50 21.70
CA TYR A 112 -5.26 0.24 22.33
C TYR A 112 -5.47 0.37 23.84
N ARG A 113 -4.65 1.18 24.52
CA ARG A 113 -4.83 1.45 25.95
C ARG A 113 -6.14 2.18 26.24
N SER A 114 -6.48 3.21 25.47
CA SER A 114 -7.74 3.95 25.66
C SER A 114 -8.95 3.08 25.31
N LEU A 115 -8.83 2.28 24.26
CA LEU A 115 -9.86 1.34 23.84
C LEU A 115 -10.07 0.20 24.86
N ASP A 116 -9.02 -0.31 25.51
CA ASP A 116 -9.14 -1.32 26.57
C ASP A 116 -9.92 -0.79 27.77
N VAL A 117 -9.69 0.47 28.15
CA VAL A 117 -10.48 1.14 29.20
C VAL A 117 -11.95 1.25 28.79
N LEU A 118 -12.22 1.68 27.55
CA LEU A 118 -13.59 1.78 27.02
C LEU A 118 -14.28 0.42 26.96
N TYR A 119 -13.57 -0.63 26.55
CA TYR A 119 -14.06 -2.00 26.51
C TYR A 119 -14.43 -2.48 27.92
N ARG A 120 -13.56 -2.28 28.92
CA ARG A 120 -13.82 -2.65 30.32
C ARG A 120 -15.05 -1.92 30.88
N GLN A 121 -15.19 -0.62 30.61
CA GLN A 121 -16.37 0.14 31.00
C GLN A 121 -17.65 -0.41 30.35
N ALA A 122 -17.59 -0.73 29.05
CA ALA A 122 -18.74 -1.28 28.35
C ALA A 122 -19.10 -2.69 28.84
N SER A 123 -18.09 -3.50 29.17
CA SER A 123 -18.28 -4.82 29.77
C SER A 123 -18.97 -4.73 31.13
N SER A 124 -18.57 -3.77 32.00
CA SER A 124 -19.27 -3.56 33.27
C SER A 124 -20.71 -3.08 33.10
N LEU A 125 -20.99 -2.26 32.08
CA LEU A 125 -22.34 -1.73 31.81
C LEU A 125 -23.25 -2.74 31.09
N ALA A 126 -22.72 -3.84 30.56
CA ALA A 126 -23.47 -4.78 29.74
C ALA A 126 -24.68 -5.43 30.47
N ALA A 127 -24.58 -5.56 31.80
CA ALA A 127 -25.66 -6.06 32.64
C ALA A 127 -26.75 -5.00 32.85
N ASP A 128 -26.34 -3.80 33.31
CA ASP A 128 -27.23 -2.74 33.80
C ASP A 128 -27.85 -1.89 32.69
N ASP A 129 -27.04 -1.42 31.73
CA ASP A 129 -27.51 -0.61 30.60
C ASP A 129 -26.92 -1.13 29.27
N PRO A 130 -27.64 -2.05 28.60
CA PRO A 130 -27.15 -2.65 27.35
C PRO A 130 -27.10 -1.65 26.19
N ALA A 131 -27.88 -0.56 26.22
CA ALA A 131 -27.88 0.43 25.16
C ALA A 131 -26.62 1.32 25.23
N GLN A 132 -26.28 1.77 26.43
CA GLN A 132 -25.05 2.54 26.66
C GLN A 132 -23.79 1.70 26.46
N ALA A 133 -23.81 0.43 26.89
CA ALA A 133 -22.73 -0.52 26.62
C ALA A 133 -22.51 -0.72 25.11
N LEU A 134 -23.60 -0.80 24.32
CA LEU A 134 -23.51 -0.96 22.87
C LEU A 134 -22.90 0.27 22.20
N GLN A 135 -23.24 1.49 22.65
CA GLN A 135 -22.63 2.71 22.12
C GLN A 135 -21.12 2.73 22.36
N LYS A 136 -20.66 2.38 23.57
CA LYS A 136 -19.22 2.31 23.87
C LYS A 136 -18.50 1.24 23.06
N ILE A 137 -19.12 0.06 22.86
CA ILE A 137 -18.55 -0.99 22.03
C ILE A 137 -18.52 -0.62 20.54
N LYS A 138 -19.51 0.13 20.06
CA LYS A 138 -19.46 0.68 18.70
C LYS A 138 -18.25 1.59 18.52
N LEU A 139 -17.98 2.50 19.45
CA LEU A 139 -16.78 3.34 19.41
C LEU A 139 -15.48 2.51 19.38
N VAL A 140 -15.43 1.42 20.15
CA VAL A 140 -14.26 0.51 20.13
C VAL A 140 -14.10 -0.18 18.77
N LEU A 141 -15.19 -0.63 18.16
CA LEU A 141 -15.20 -1.31 16.87
C LEU A 141 -15.09 -0.36 15.66
N GLU A 142 -15.42 0.92 15.85
CA GLU A 142 -15.17 1.98 14.88
C GLU A 142 -13.67 2.23 14.73
N GLU A 143 -12.93 2.18 15.83
CA GLU A 143 -11.46 2.32 15.82
C GLU A 143 -10.76 1.01 15.44
N GLU A 144 -11.22 -0.14 15.95
CA GLU A 144 -10.61 -1.47 15.72
C GLU A 144 -11.68 -2.54 15.38
N PRO A 145 -12.06 -2.66 14.10
CA PRO A 145 -13.14 -3.54 13.66
C PRO A 145 -12.90 -5.03 13.96
N GLY A 146 -11.63 -5.43 14.04
CA GLY A 146 -11.20 -6.82 14.22
C GLY A 146 -11.11 -7.30 15.68
N TRP A 147 -11.44 -6.46 16.68
CA TRP A 147 -11.32 -6.84 18.09
C TRP A 147 -12.28 -7.99 18.44
N PRO A 148 -11.78 -9.22 18.71
CA PRO A 148 -12.65 -10.39 18.90
C PRO A 148 -13.62 -10.26 20.07
N GLN A 149 -13.13 -9.76 21.22
CA GLN A 149 -13.90 -9.58 22.44
C GLN A 149 -14.96 -8.48 22.32
N ALA A 150 -14.64 -7.37 21.64
CA ALA A 150 -15.60 -6.29 21.40
C ALA A 150 -16.70 -6.72 20.42
N THR A 151 -16.35 -7.48 19.39
CA THR A 151 -17.30 -8.05 18.42
C THR A 151 -18.28 -9.00 19.09
N ALA A 152 -17.77 -9.93 19.91
CA ALA A 152 -18.60 -10.86 20.66
C ALA A 152 -19.57 -10.13 21.61
N LEU A 153 -19.08 -9.08 22.30
CA LEU A 153 -19.89 -8.27 23.20
C LEU A 153 -20.95 -7.44 22.45
N ARG A 154 -20.61 -6.85 21.30
CA ARG A 154 -21.57 -6.16 20.42
C ARG A 154 -22.71 -7.10 20.03
N ASP A 155 -22.37 -8.30 19.54
CA ASP A 155 -23.36 -9.26 19.05
C ASP A 155 -24.27 -9.73 20.19
N HIS A 156 -23.70 -9.93 21.39
CA HIS A 156 -24.46 -10.20 22.59
C HIS A 156 -25.44 -9.06 22.95
N LEU A 157 -24.96 -7.81 22.95
CA LEU A 157 -25.79 -6.63 23.25
C LEU A 157 -26.88 -6.38 22.21
N LEU A 158 -26.56 -6.55 20.91
CA LEU A 158 -27.53 -6.44 19.82
C LEU A 158 -28.62 -7.50 19.94
N ARG A 159 -28.29 -8.74 20.31
CA ARG A 159 -29.29 -9.78 20.60
C ARG A 159 -30.18 -9.39 21.77
N LYS A 160 -29.60 -8.90 22.87
CA LYS A 160 -30.34 -8.45 24.07
C LYS A 160 -31.28 -7.26 23.77
N LEU A 161 -30.86 -6.32 22.93
CA LEU A 161 -31.65 -5.14 22.54
C LEU A 161 -32.70 -5.44 21.47
N ALA A 162 -32.39 -6.32 20.51
CA ALA A 162 -33.33 -6.74 19.47
C ALA A 162 -34.50 -7.54 20.05
N ALA A 163 -34.27 -8.32 21.10
CA ALA A 163 -35.30 -9.07 21.82
C ALA A 163 -36.34 -8.19 22.55
N GLY A 164 -36.16 -6.87 22.61
CA GLY A 164 -37.01 -5.96 23.39
C GLY A 164 -37.88 -4.97 22.60
N LYS A 165 -37.86 -4.97 21.25
CA LYS A 165 -38.42 -3.85 20.46
C LYS A 165 -39.27 -4.19 19.22
N GLN A 166 -39.73 -5.43 19.01
CA GLN A 166 -40.57 -5.72 17.84
C GLN A 166 -42.06 -5.82 18.22
N PRO A 167 -42.98 -5.05 17.56
CA PRO A 167 -44.42 -5.31 17.64
C PRO A 167 -44.82 -6.69 17.11
N PHE A 168 -43.89 -7.37 16.43
CA PHE A 168 -44.00 -8.74 15.91
C PHE A 168 -43.71 -9.83 16.96
N ASP A 169 -43.14 -9.47 18.13
CA ASP A 169 -42.76 -10.45 19.17
C ASP A 169 -43.96 -11.22 19.74
N VAL A 170 -45.17 -10.64 19.72
CA VAL A 170 -46.37 -11.33 20.23
C VAL A 170 -46.83 -12.41 19.26
N LEU A 171 -46.82 -12.14 17.95
CA LEU A 171 -47.19 -13.15 16.94
C LEU A 171 -46.09 -14.21 16.84
N ASP A 172 -44.81 -13.81 16.87
CA ASP A 172 -43.69 -14.74 16.86
C ASP A 172 -43.69 -15.62 18.12
N ALA A 173 -43.88 -15.08 19.33
CA ALA A 173 -43.97 -15.88 20.56
C ALA A 173 -45.15 -16.88 20.53
N GLU A 174 -46.28 -16.47 19.97
CA GLU A 174 -47.47 -17.30 19.88
C GLU A 174 -47.35 -18.39 18.80
N LEU A 175 -46.67 -18.09 17.69
CA LEU A 175 -46.34 -19.04 16.62
C LEU A 175 -45.18 -19.99 16.99
N GLN A 176 -44.37 -19.67 18.00
CA GLN A 176 -43.30 -20.52 18.51
C GLN A 176 -43.81 -21.61 19.47
N LYS A 177 -45.10 -21.61 19.84
CA LYS A 177 -45.69 -22.65 20.71
C LYS A 177 -45.59 -24.03 20.05
N PRO A 178 -45.23 -25.09 20.81
CA PRO A 178 -45.16 -26.45 20.29
C PRO A 178 -46.57 -26.95 19.96
N VAL A 179 -46.71 -27.54 18.77
CA VAL A 179 -47.94 -28.17 18.31
C VAL A 179 -47.60 -29.55 17.74
N SER A 180 -48.40 -30.55 18.09
CA SER A 180 -48.36 -31.86 17.45
C SER A 180 -49.61 -32.03 16.60
N LEU A 181 -49.43 -32.23 15.30
CA LEU A 181 -50.52 -32.31 14.32
C LEU A 181 -50.43 -33.65 13.57
N HIS A 182 -51.51 -34.42 13.62
CA HIS A 182 -51.65 -35.69 12.88
C HIS A 182 -52.93 -35.66 12.06
N PHE A 183 -52.84 -35.10 10.85
CA PHE A 183 -53.95 -35.05 9.92
C PHE A 183 -53.62 -35.85 8.66
N ARG A 184 -54.56 -36.70 8.24
CA ARG A 184 -54.51 -37.46 6.99
C ARG A 184 -55.70 -37.07 6.12
N SER A 185 -55.46 -36.41 4.99
CA SER A 185 -56.49 -35.92 4.06
C SER A 185 -57.65 -35.17 4.73
N HIS A 186 -57.35 -34.30 5.68
CA HIS A 186 -58.37 -33.46 6.32
C HIS A 186 -58.56 -32.13 5.58
N ASN A 187 -59.72 -31.51 5.77
CA ASN A 187 -60.01 -30.21 5.17
C ASN A 187 -59.04 -29.15 5.71
N LEU A 188 -58.44 -28.38 4.79
CA LEU A 188 -57.41 -27.41 5.12
C LEU A 188 -57.89 -26.32 6.08
N LEU A 189 -59.12 -25.83 5.92
CA LEU A 189 -59.68 -24.80 6.81
C LEU A 189 -59.88 -25.32 8.23
N GLN A 190 -60.22 -26.60 8.39
CA GLN A 190 -60.35 -27.22 9.71
C GLN A 190 -58.98 -27.40 10.38
N ILE A 191 -57.94 -27.73 9.61
CA ILE A 191 -56.56 -27.84 10.14
C ILE A 191 -56.09 -26.47 10.66
N PHE A 192 -56.28 -25.39 9.88
CA PHE A 192 -55.99 -24.03 10.35
C PHE A 192 -56.86 -23.62 11.55
N GLY A 193 -58.12 -24.04 11.60
CA GLY A 193 -58.99 -23.84 12.75
C GLY A 193 -58.46 -24.51 14.02
N ALA A 194 -57.94 -25.74 13.91
CA ALA A 194 -57.30 -26.43 15.03
C ALA A 194 -56.03 -25.72 15.50
N ILE A 195 -55.19 -25.27 14.56
CA ILE A 195 -54.00 -24.46 14.88
C ILE A 195 -54.42 -23.15 15.57
N SER A 196 -55.49 -22.51 15.10
CA SER A 196 -56.03 -21.28 15.69
C SER A 196 -56.49 -21.47 17.13
N GLN A 197 -57.11 -22.61 17.46
CA GLN A 197 -57.54 -22.91 18.82
C GLN A 197 -56.37 -23.17 19.77
N ILE A 198 -55.29 -23.78 19.27
CA ILE A 198 -54.10 -24.11 20.08
C ILE A 198 -53.22 -22.87 20.29
N THR A 199 -53.08 -22.04 19.25
CA THR A 199 -52.16 -20.91 19.20
C THR A 199 -52.85 -19.55 19.36
N GLY A 200 -54.17 -19.46 19.45
CA GLY A 200 -54.85 -18.15 19.51
C GLY A 200 -54.62 -17.21 18.32
N VAL A 201 -53.99 -17.67 17.22
CA VAL A 201 -53.79 -16.91 15.97
C VAL A 201 -55.00 -17.12 15.06
N ASN A 202 -55.58 -16.05 14.56
CA ASN A 202 -56.71 -16.06 13.64
C ASN A 202 -56.25 -16.15 12.18
N PHE A 203 -56.99 -16.89 11.37
CA PHE A 203 -56.73 -17.01 9.93
C PHE A 203 -57.91 -16.44 9.13
N ILE A 204 -57.60 -15.57 8.17
CA ILE A 204 -58.54 -15.07 7.16
C ILE A 204 -58.12 -15.67 5.82
N PHE A 205 -59.06 -16.19 5.04
CA PHE A 205 -58.77 -16.79 3.73
C PHE A 205 -59.29 -15.88 2.60
N ASP A 206 -58.47 -15.72 1.56
CA ASP A 206 -58.93 -15.12 0.31
C ASP A 206 -59.97 -16.03 -0.38
N ASN A 207 -60.86 -15.42 -1.17
CA ASN A 207 -61.96 -16.13 -1.84
C ASN A 207 -61.46 -17.20 -2.82
N ASP A 208 -60.26 -17.06 -3.35
CA ASP A 208 -59.68 -17.99 -4.33
C ASP A 208 -58.97 -19.19 -3.67
N VAL A 209 -58.98 -19.27 -2.33
CA VAL A 209 -58.51 -20.47 -1.61
C VAL A 209 -59.58 -21.57 -1.75
N PRO A 210 -59.25 -22.76 -2.29
CA PRO A 210 -60.24 -23.81 -2.50
C PRO A 210 -60.81 -24.32 -1.17
N LYS A 211 -62.12 -24.19 -0.98
CA LYS A 211 -62.81 -24.63 0.25
C LYS A 211 -62.77 -26.14 0.46
N SER A 212 -62.57 -26.91 -0.62
CA SER A 212 -62.42 -28.36 -0.62
C SER A 212 -60.97 -28.82 -0.52
N ALA A 213 -59.99 -27.91 -0.40
CA ALA A 213 -58.59 -28.28 -0.27
C ALA A 213 -58.39 -29.23 0.92
N THR A 214 -57.67 -30.32 0.68
CA THR A 214 -57.29 -31.27 1.73
C THR A 214 -55.78 -31.28 1.89
N ALA A 215 -55.33 -31.41 3.13
CA ALA A 215 -53.91 -31.49 3.44
C ALA A 215 -53.63 -32.66 4.40
N SER A 216 -52.43 -33.21 4.29
CA SER A 216 -51.90 -34.19 5.22
C SER A 216 -50.65 -33.62 5.86
N ILE A 217 -50.63 -33.59 7.19
CA ILE A 217 -49.47 -33.17 7.97
C ILE A 217 -49.28 -34.15 9.13
N MET A 218 -48.06 -34.65 9.27
CA MET A 218 -47.62 -35.43 10.42
C MET A 218 -46.40 -34.71 10.98
N ALA A 219 -46.60 -33.99 12.07
CA ALA A 219 -45.55 -33.24 12.71
C ALA A 219 -45.68 -33.36 14.22
N ASP A 220 -44.66 -33.96 14.85
CA ASP A 220 -44.56 -34.13 16.28
C ASP A 220 -43.68 -33.03 16.87
N ASN A 221 -44.17 -32.32 17.88
CA ASN A 221 -43.39 -31.32 18.62
C ASN A 221 -42.73 -30.29 17.69
N THR A 222 -43.49 -29.73 16.74
CA THR A 222 -43.05 -28.67 15.83
C THR A 222 -43.55 -27.32 16.32
N THR A 223 -42.89 -26.23 15.94
CA THR A 223 -43.47 -24.89 16.13
C THR A 223 -44.70 -24.72 15.25
N ALA A 224 -45.69 -23.94 15.72
CA ALA A 224 -46.86 -23.61 14.91
C ALA A 224 -46.48 -22.84 13.63
N GLU A 225 -45.44 -22.00 13.70
CA GLU A 225 -44.89 -21.29 12.53
C GLU A 225 -44.48 -22.27 11.43
N ASP A 226 -43.70 -23.30 11.78
CA ASP A 226 -43.19 -24.29 10.83
C ASP A 226 -44.32 -25.18 10.30
N ALA A 227 -45.27 -25.58 11.15
CA ALA A 227 -46.46 -26.31 10.74
C ALA A 227 -47.30 -25.53 9.71
N ILE A 228 -47.53 -24.23 9.96
CA ILE A 228 -48.21 -23.33 9.04
C ILE A 228 -47.43 -23.22 7.74
N ASN A 229 -46.11 -22.99 7.80
CA ASN A 229 -45.27 -22.87 6.60
C ASN A 229 -45.30 -24.15 5.75
N LEU A 230 -45.27 -25.34 6.37
CA LEU A 230 -45.41 -26.62 5.68
C LEU A 230 -46.77 -26.76 4.98
N LEU A 231 -47.86 -26.41 5.67
CA LEU A 231 -49.20 -26.47 5.09
C LEU A 231 -49.36 -25.51 3.92
N LEU A 232 -48.79 -24.31 4.03
CA LEU A 232 -48.78 -23.33 2.96
C LEU A 232 -47.97 -23.82 1.76
N MET A 233 -46.77 -24.33 1.99
CA MET A 233 -45.88 -24.83 0.94
C MET A 233 -46.49 -26.04 0.20
N SER A 234 -47.06 -26.99 0.93
CA SER A 234 -47.70 -28.18 0.34
C SER A 234 -48.95 -27.87 -0.49
N ASN A 235 -49.64 -26.76 -0.20
CA ASN A 235 -50.89 -26.38 -0.87
C ASN A 235 -50.73 -25.19 -1.81
N GLN A 236 -49.48 -24.76 -2.10
CA GLN A 236 -49.20 -23.57 -2.93
C GLN A 236 -49.95 -22.32 -2.44
N LEU A 237 -49.98 -22.12 -1.12
CA LEU A 237 -50.55 -20.95 -0.47
C LEU A 237 -49.44 -20.10 0.13
N ARG A 238 -49.74 -18.83 0.41
CA ARG A 238 -48.89 -17.88 1.12
C ARG A 238 -49.65 -17.20 2.24
N LYS A 239 -48.91 -16.54 3.12
CA LYS A 239 -49.45 -15.77 4.24
C LYS A 239 -49.03 -14.31 4.17
N LYS A 240 -49.92 -13.41 4.57
CA LYS A 240 -49.65 -12.01 4.90
C LYS A 240 -50.02 -11.77 6.37
N VAL A 241 -49.14 -11.14 7.12
CA VAL A 241 -49.45 -10.71 8.48
C VAL A 241 -50.32 -9.47 8.43
N LEU A 242 -51.53 -9.51 9.02
CA LEU A 242 -52.43 -8.35 9.08
C LEU A 242 -52.27 -7.59 10.40
N ASN A 243 -52.08 -8.31 11.51
CA ASN A 243 -51.78 -7.75 12.83
C ASN A 243 -51.11 -8.82 13.72
N GLY A 244 -50.84 -8.48 14.98
CA GLY A 244 -50.15 -9.38 15.93
C GLY A 244 -50.86 -10.68 16.30
N LYS A 245 -52.08 -10.94 15.80
CA LYS A 245 -52.82 -12.20 16.02
C LYS A 245 -53.55 -12.72 14.79
N THR A 246 -53.43 -12.09 13.62
CA THR A 246 -54.25 -12.41 12.44
C THR A 246 -53.39 -12.52 11.18
N LEU A 247 -53.53 -13.64 10.49
CA LEU A 247 -52.86 -13.97 9.23
C LEU A 247 -53.89 -14.06 8.10
N LEU A 248 -53.60 -13.44 6.96
CA LEU A 248 -54.33 -13.63 5.70
C LEU A 248 -53.64 -14.72 4.88
N ILE A 249 -54.39 -15.72 4.44
CA ILE A 249 -53.93 -16.83 3.62
C ILE A 249 -54.48 -16.68 2.21
N TYR A 250 -53.61 -16.74 1.20
CA TYR A 250 -53.98 -16.53 -0.19
C TYR A 250 -53.20 -17.46 -1.14
N PRO A 251 -53.68 -17.76 -2.36
CA PRO A 251 -52.96 -18.60 -3.31
C PRO A 251 -51.62 -18.00 -3.75
N ALA A 252 -50.59 -18.83 -3.90
CA ALA A 252 -49.24 -18.46 -4.34
C ALA A 252 -49.17 -18.12 -5.85
N SER A 253 -50.03 -17.21 -6.31
CA SER A 253 -50.09 -16.77 -7.70
C SER A 253 -49.53 -15.35 -7.86
N GLN A 254 -48.95 -15.08 -9.03
CA GLN A 254 -48.39 -13.76 -9.36
C GLN A 254 -49.44 -12.64 -9.30
N ALA A 255 -50.71 -12.96 -9.59
CA ALA A 255 -51.81 -12.00 -9.51
C ALA A 255 -52.09 -11.57 -8.06
N LYS A 256 -52.11 -12.54 -7.13
CA LYS A 256 -52.36 -12.27 -5.71
C LYS A 256 -51.16 -11.64 -5.02
N ASP A 257 -49.93 -11.99 -5.42
CA ASP A 257 -48.73 -11.34 -4.89
C ASP A 257 -48.72 -9.83 -5.16
N LYS A 258 -49.22 -9.38 -6.32
CA LYS A 258 -49.32 -7.95 -6.62
C LYS A 258 -50.28 -7.20 -5.70
N ILE A 259 -51.26 -7.90 -5.11
CA ILE A 259 -52.31 -7.32 -4.27
C ILE A 259 -51.90 -7.40 -2.79
N TYR A 260 -51.43 -8.56 -2.35
CA TYR A 260 -51.24 -8.84 -0.94
C TYR A 260 -49.79 -8.72 -0.48
N ARG A 261 -48.79 -8.89 -1.34
CA ARG A 261 -47.39 -8.82 -0.90
C ARG A 261 -46.99 -7.38 -0.65
N ASP A 262 -46.43 -7.12 0.52
CA ASP A 262 -45.97 -5.79 0.88
C ASP A 262 -44.75 -5.42 0.06
N ILE A 263 -44.87 -4.32 -0.68
CA ILE A 263 -43.75 -3.69 -1.37
C ILE A 263 -43.19 -2.60 -0.48
N THR A 264 -41.86 -2.58 -0.35
CA THR A 264 -41.13 -1.52 0.33
C THR A 264 -40.30 -0.79 -0.71
N VAL A 265 -40.27 0.54 -0.60
CA VAL A 265 -39.32 1.38 -1.32
C VAL A 265 -38.31 1.87 -0.29
N LYS A 266 -37.03 1.60 -0.54
CA LYS A 266 -35.94 2.10 0.30
C LYS A 266 -34.86 2.69 -0.57
N THR A 267 -34.45 3.90 -0.22
CA THR A 267 -33.33 4.60 -0.85
C THR A 267 -32.09 4.39 0.00
N PHE A 268 -31.03 3.92 -0.62
CA PHE A 268 -29.72 3.71 -0.02
C PHE A 268 -28.76 4.75 -0.57
N PHE A 269 -28.09 5.48 0.31
CA PHE A 269 -27.02 6.40 -0.05
C PHE A 269 -25.69 5.68 0.09
N LEU A 270 -24.86 5.73 -0.96
CA LEU A 270 -23.59 5.02 -0.98
C LEU A 270 -22.44 5.98 -0.69
N GLY A 271 -21.54 5.58 0.21
CA GLY A 271 -20.42 6.40 0.66
C GLY A 271 -19.14 6.19 -0.15
N TYR A 272 -18.90 4.97 -0.61
CA TYR A 272 -17.63 4.56 -1.21
C TYR A 272 -17.82 3.98 -2.62
N ALA A 273 -18.79 3.07 -2.77
CA ALA A 273 -19.08 2.43 -4.04
C ALA A 273 -19.92 3.35 -4.96
N LYS A 274 -19.73 3.21 -6.27
CA LYS A 274 -20.54 3.92 -7.26
C LYS A 274 -21.88 3.21 -7.45
N ALA A 275 -22.98 3.96 -7.36
CA ALA A 275 -24.34 3.44 -7.50
C ALA A 275 -24.57 2.68 -8.82
N LYS A 276 -23.87 3.07 -9.89
CA LYS A 276 -23.91 2.40 -11.19
C LYS A 276 -23.35 0.97 -11.15
N ASP A 277 -22.18 0.80 -10.53
CA ASP A 277 -21.50 -0.50 -10.44
C ASP A 277 -22.26 -1.44 -9.49
N VAL A 278 -22.74 -0.88 -8.37
CA VAL A 278 -23.59 -1.59 -7.41
C VAL A 278 -24.89 -2.04 -8.06
N ASN A 279 -25.58 -1.19 -8.83
CA ASN A 279 -26.81 -1.57 -9.52
C ASN A 279 -26.64 -2.80 -10.43
N ILE A 280 -25.50 -2.94 -11.11
CA ILE A 280 -25.21 -4.12 -11.95
C ILE A 280 -25.12 -5.38 -11.07
N ALA A 281 -24.39 -5.31 -9.96
CA ALA A 281 -24.28 -6.41 -9.01
C ALA A 281 -25.67 -6.79 -8.42
N MET A 282 -26.46 -5.79 -8.01
CA MET A 282 -27.79 -6.01 -7.42
C MET A 282 -28.77 -6.65 -8.39
N ARG A 283 -28.78 -6.24 -9.66
CA ARG A 283 -29.64 -6.83 -10.71
C ARG A 283 -29.25 -8.27 -11.00
N ASN A 284 -27.96 -8.56 -11.06
CA ASN A 284 -27.46 -9.90 -11.37
C ASN A 284 -27.64 -10.89 -10.21
N MET A 285 -27.43 -10.44 -8.97
CA MET A 285 -27.46 -11.31 -7.78
C MET A 285 -28.86 -11.48 -7.19
N LEU A 286 -29.68 -10.42 -7.15
CA LEU A 286 -31.00 -10.44 -6.50
C LEU A 286 -32.17 -10.41 -7.48
N LYS A 287 -31.92 -10.43 -8.80
CA LYS A 287 -32.93 -10.37 -9.86
C LYS A 287 -33.97 -9.25 -9.68
N LEU A 288 -33.59 -8.17 -8.99
CA LEU A 288 -34.46 -7.02 -8.71
C LEU A 288 -34.70 -6.23 -9.99
N LYS A 289 -35.98 -6.04 -10.36
CA LYS A 289 -36.37 -5.37 -11.60
C LYS A 289 -36.42 -3.84 -11.46
N ASP A 290 -36.96 -3.37 -10.33
CA ASP A 290 -37.25 -1.95 -10.07
C ASP A 290 -36.16 -1.32 -9.20
N ILE A 291 -35.00 -1.09 -9.81
CA ILE A 291 -33.90 -0.35 -9.21
C ILE A 291 -33.69 0.94 -10.00
N HIS A 292 -33.75 2.07 -9.31
CA HIS A 292 -33.45 3.39 -9.86
C HIS A 292 -32.15 3.93 -9.27
N VAL A 293 -31.26 4.42 -10.13
CA VAL A 293 -29.96 4.99 -9.76
C VAL A 293 -30.04 6.50 -9.95
N ASP A 294 -29.73 7.26 -8.90
CA ASP A 294 -29.47 8.69 -9.00
C ASP A 294 -27.96 8.93 -8.88
N GLU A 295 -27.32 9.24 -10.01
CA GLU A 295 -25.88 9.51 -10.08
C GLU A 295 -25.51 10.83 -9.38
N ARG A 296 -26.42 11.81 -9.31
CA ARG A 296 -26.15 13.12 -8.70
C ARG A 296 -25.99 13.01 -7.18
N THR A 297 -26.75 12.12 -6.56
CA THR A 297 -26.71 11.88 -5.11
C THR A 297 -25.98 10.60 -4.70
N ASN A 298 -25.39 9.89 -5.67
CA ASN A 298 -24.83 8.54 -5.50
C ASN A 298 -25.75 7.62 -4.68
N SER A 299 -27.03 7.56 -5.06
CA SER A 299 -28.04 6.80 -4.33
C SER A 299 -28.74 5.76 -5.20
N LEU A 300 -29.16 4.68 -4.53
CA LEU A 300 -29.85 3.54 -5.12
C LEU A 300 -31.22 3.43 -4.48
N THR A 301 -32.29 3.69 -5.24
CA THR A 301 -33.66 3.47 -4.79
C THR A 301 -34.14 2.11 -5.28
N ILE A 302 -34.40 1.23 -4.34
CA ILE A 302 -34.88 -0.13 -4.59
C ILE A 302 -36.36 -0.22 -4.22
N ARG A 303 -37.17 -0.73 -5.15
CA ARG A 303 -38.57 -1.09 -4.91
C ARG A 303 -38.73 -2.60 -5.04
N GLY A 304 -39.24 -3.25 -4.01
CA GLY A 304 -39.44 -4.70 -4.04
C GLY A 304 -40.13 -5.24 -2.79
N PRO A 305 -40.30 -6.56 -2.68
CA PRO A 305 -40.74 -7.22 -1.45
C PRO A 305 -39.82 -6.85 -0.29
N ARG A 306 -40.38 -6.76 0.92
CA ARG A 306 -39.63 -6.37 2.12
C ARG A 306 -38.38 -7.24 2.33
N GLU A 307 -38.51 -8.55 2.15
CA GLU A 307 -37.45 -9.53 2.34
C GLU A 307 -36.28 -9.31 1.35
N SER A 308 -36.59 -9.03 0.08
CA SER A 308 -35.59 -8.75 -0.94
C SER A 308 -34.89 -7.40 -0.72
N VAL A 309 -35.60 -6.41 -0.17
CA VAL A 309 -35.02 -5.11 0.22
C VAL A 309 -34.11 -5.25 1.45
N GLU A 310 -34.49 -6.06 2.43
CA GLU A 310 -33.63 -6.37 3.60
C GLU A 310 -32.38 -7.18 3.18
N MET A 311 -32.52 -8.11 2.23
CA MET A 311 -31.38 -8.82 1.66
C MET A 311 -30.47 -7.88 0.87
N ALA A 312 -31.06 -6.96 0.11
CA ALA A 312 -30.34 -5.92 -0.60
C ALA A 312 -29.52 -5.03 0.34
N GLU A 313 -30.10 -4.63 1.47
CA GLU A 313 -29.40 -3.86 2.51
C GLU A 313 -28.17 -4.61 3.05
N ARG A 314 -28.30 -5.90 3.35
CA ARG A 314 -27.17 -6.72 3.82
C ARG A 314 -26.08 -6.86 2.77
N LEU A 315 -26.46 -7.03 1.50
CA LEU A 315 -25.51 -7.09 0.40
C LEU A 315 -24.80 -5.75 0.20
N LEU A 316 -25.51 -4.64 0.33
CA LEU A 316 -24.93 -3.29 0.26
C LEU A 316 -23.90 -3.04 1.37
N MET A 317 -24.11 -3.55 2.59
CA MET A 317 -23.09 -3.47 3.67
C MET A 317 -21.78 -4.20 3.32
N THR A 318 -21.83 -5.15 2.39
CA THR A 318 -20.65 -5.86 1.88
C THR A 318 -20.01 -5.12 0.70
N LEU A 319 -20.82 -4.50 -0.17
CA LEU A 319 -20.35 -3.83 -1.38
C LEU A 319 -19.87 -2.38 -1.15
N ASP A 320 -20.54 -1.62 -0.29
CA ASP A 320 -20.23 -0.21 -0.03
C ASP A 320 -19.19 -0.08 1.08
N ARG A 321 -17.97 -0.55 0.77
CA ARG A 321 -16.82 -0.51 1.68
C ARG A 321 -15.75 0.43 1.15
N PRO A 322 -14.97 1.06 2.04
CA PRO A 322 -13.84 1.87 1.63
C PRO A 322 -12.81 1.00 0.90
N GLU A 323 -12.28 1.53 -0.19
CA GLU A 323 -11.18 0.90 -0.92
C GLU A 323 -9.89 0.99 -0.11
N ALA A 324 -9.05 -0.05 -0.19
CA ALA A 324 -7.73 -0.02 0.44
C ALA A 324 -6.81 0.97 -0.28
N GLU A 325 -5.90 1.60 0.47
CA GLU A 325 -5.00 2.63 -0.04
C GLU A 325 -3.60 2.46 0.54
N VAL A 326 -2.59 2.74 -0.29
CA VAL A 326 -1.17 2.67 0.07
C VAL A 326 -0.47 3.98 -0.28
N THR A 327 0.36 4.47 0.62
CA THR A 327 1.33 5.52 0.36
C THR A 327 2.65 4.87 -0.03
N LEU A 328 3.24 5.30 -1.14
CA LEU A 328 4.50 4.81 -1.65
C LEU A 328 5.55 5.90 -1.46
N GLU A 329 6.62 5.56 -0.76
CA GLU A 329 7.80 6.39 -0.60
C GLU A 329 8.94 5.82 -1.43
N VAL A 330 9.48 6.62 -2.34
CA VAL A 330 10.65 6.23 -3.14
C VAL A 330 11.82 7.09 -2.71
N GLU A 331 12.98 6.49 -2.48
CA GLU A 331 14.22 7.21 -2.16
C GLU A 331 15.25 6.94 -3.27
N VAL A 332 15.74 8.01 -3.87
CA VAL A 332 16.77 7.99 -4.91
C VAL A 332 18.00 8.68 -4.38
N LEU A 333 19.10 7.95 -4.24
CA LEU A 333 20.38 8.47 -3.82
C LEU A 333 21.39 8.30 -4.95
N GLU A 334 21.90 9.40 -5.49
CA GLU A 334 22.99 9.43 -6.46
C GLU A 334 24.16 10.23 -5.89
N VAL A 335 25.37 9.67 -5.94
CA VAL A 335 26.60 10.43 -5.69
C VAL A 335 27.53 10.25 -6.88
N SER A 336 28.14 11.35 -7.29
CA SER A 336 29.21 11.39 -8.27
C SER A 336 30.48 11.98 -7.66
N HIS A 337 31.60 11.33 -7.95
CA HIS A 337 32.94 11.75 -7.58
C HIS A 337 33.80 11.83 -8.84
N ASP A 338 34.49 12.94 -9.03
CA ASP A 338 35.38 13.19 -10.18
C ASP A 338 36.72 13.72 -9.64
N ASP A 339 37.79 12.91 -9.72
CA ASP A 339 39.17 13.30 -9.41
C ASP A 339 39.95 13.39 -10.72
N ALA A 340 40.32 14.62 -11.11
CA ALA A 340 41.07 14.90 -12.31
C ALA A 340 42.41 15.56 -11.96
N GLU A 341 43.51 14.88 -12.28
CA GLU A 341 44.87 15.31 -12.04
C GLU A 341 45.60 15.47 -13.36
N LYS A 342 46.08 16.68 -13.65
CA LYS A 342 46.93 17.01 -14.80
C LYS A 342 48.24 17.59 -14.30
N LEU A 343 49.33 16.89 -14.59
CA LEU A 343 50.70 17.25 -14.22
C LEU A 343 51.59 17.12 -15.44
N GLY A 344 52.24 18.21 -15.85
CA GLY A 344 53.15 18.15 -16.99
C GLY A 344 53.69 19.47 -17.48
N ILE A 345 54.60 19.37 -18.43
CA ILE A 345 55.17 20.51 -19.15
C ILE A 345 54.63 20.47 -20.58
N THR A 346 53.94 21.53 -21.01
CA THR A 346 53.39 21.62 -22.36
C THR A 346 54.45 22.21 -23.30
N TYR A 347 54.94 21.38 -24.21
CA TYR A 347 55.92 21.75 -25.23
C TYR A 347 55.23 22.24 -26.53
N PRO A 348 55.86 23.13 -27.30
CA PRO A 348 55.31 23.60 -28.57
C PRO A 348 55.09 22.44 -29.55
N GLN A 349 53.89 22.34 -30.12
CA GLN A 349 53.45 21.22 -30.95
C GLN A 349 54.03 21.21 -32.37
N SER A 350 54.62 22.32 -32.83
CA SER A 350 55.30 22.40 -34.12
C SER A 350 56.58 23.22 -34.02
N VAL A 351 57.61 22.73 -34.71
CA VAL A 351 58.84 23.45 -34.97
C VAL A 351 58.91 23.63 -36.49
N GLY A 352 58.59 24.83 -36.97
CA GLY A 352 58.65 25.15 -38.38
C GLY A 352 60.07 25.55 -38.78
N VAL A 353 60.59 24.95 -39.84
CA VAL A 353 61.82 25.43 -40.48
C VAL A 353 61.40 26.20 -41.73
N GLY A 354 61.66 27.50 -41.75
CA GLY A 354 61.29 28.39 -42.85
C GLY A 354 62.52 29.09 -43.41
N PHE A 355 62.44 29.48 -44.69
CA PHE A 355 63.40 30.37 -45.33
C PHE A 355 62.77 31.75 -45.46
N LEU A 356 63.51 32.81 -45.11
CA LEU A 356 63.06 34.19 -45.36
C LEU A 356 63.13 34.46 -46.87
N SER A 357 62.00 34.41 -47.56
CA SER A 357 61.86 35.14 -48.83
C SER A 357 61.60 36.62 -48.49
N PRO A 358 62.32 37.58 -49.09
CA PRO A 358 62.12 39.01 -48.85
C PRO A 358 60.72 39.51 -49.22
N GLU A 359 59.98 38.74 -50.03
CA GLU A 359 58.61 39.01 -50.42
C GLU A 359 57.78 37.76 -50.14
N GLY A 360 56.70 37.91 -49.39
CA GLY A 360 55.89 36.82 -48.87
C GLY A 360 55.27 35.92 -49.94
N SER A 361 54.91 34.72 -49.48
CA SER A 361 54.27 33.61 -50.21
C SER A 361 55.20 32.75 -51.09
N GLY A 362 55.19 31.44 -50.81
CA GLY A 362 55.82 30.41 -51.64
C GLY A 362 55.18 30.38 -53.03
N GLU A 363 55.89 29.95 -54.07
CA GLU A 363 55.76 28.55 -54.49
C GLU A 363 57.00 28.01 -55.25
N ASN A 364 58.08 28.78 -55.38
CA ASN A 364 59.34 28.27 -55.98
C ASN A 364 60.56 28.80 -55.22
N LEU A 365 61.14 27.96 -54.37
CA LEU A 365 62.38 28.26 -53.66
C LEU A 365 63.57 27.91 -54.57
N PRO A 366 64.46 28.87 -54.92
CA PRO A 366 65.65 28.55 -55.69
C PRO A 366 66.58 27.65 -54.86
N LEU A 367 67.14 26.57 -55.43
CA LEU A 367 68.07 25.66 -54.75
C LEU A 367 69.28 26.40 -54.12
N ASN A 368 69.62 27.58 -54.64
CA ASN A 368 70.71 28.41 -54.14
C ASN A 368 70.41 29.06 -52.77
N ALA A 369 69.16 29.00 -52.28
CA ALA A 369 68.78 29.47 -50.93
C ALA A 369 69.17 28.49 -49.81
N PHE A 370 69.53 27.23 -50.13
CA PHE A 370 69.96 26.23 -49.15
C PHE A 370 71.37 26.51 -48.55
N ASN A 371 72.14 27.43 -49.14
CA ASN A 371 73.54 27.70 -48.76
C ASN A 371 73.78 29.13 -48.26
N LYS A 372 72.74 29.82 -47.77
CA LYS A 372 72.91 31.09 -47.05
C LYS A 372 72.36 30.93 -45.65
N GLY A 373 73.03 31.54 -44.67
CA GLY A 373 72.71 31.49 -43.23
C GLY A 373 71.37 32.13 -42.82
N ASN A 374 70.35 32.04 -43.68
CA ASN A 374 69.02 32.63 -43.53
C ASN A 374 67.94 31.57 -43.26
N MET A 375 68.35 30.36 -42.86
CA MET A 375 67.45 29.35 -42.30
C MET A 375 67.14 29.74 -40.85
N PHE A 376 65.87 30.01 -40.56
CA PHE A 376 65.45 30.31 -39.19
C PHE A 376 64.50 29.22 -38.69
N VAL A 377 64.66 28.87 -37.41
CA VAL A 377 63.76 27.95 -36.72
C VAL A 377 62.63 28.78 -36.13
N ASN A 378 61.47 28.73 -36.78
CA ASN A 378 60.25 29.34 -36.27
C ASN A 378 59.60 28.38 -35.27
N LEU A 379 59.87 28.56 -33.97
CA LEU A 379 59.15 27.87 -32.90
C LEU A 379 57.72 28.44 -32.70
N GLY A 380 56.98 28.76 -33.76
CA GLY A 380 55.62 29.32 -33.70
C GLY A 380 55.53 30.69 -33.00
N SER A 381 54.58 31.52 -33.43
CA SER A 381 54.26 32.78 -32.77
C SER A 381 53.43 32.52 -31.49
N GLY A 382 54.09 32.21 -30.37
CA GLY A 382 53.45 31.99 -29.06
C GLY A 382 54.38 31.39 -28.00
N LYS A 383 55.66 31.76 -28.01
CA LYS A 383 56.76 31.01 -27.39
C LYS A 383 56.81 31.08 -25.86
N GLY A 384 56.59 29.94 -25.21
CA GLY A 384 56.97 29.66 -23.82
C GLY A 384 56.82 28.17 -23.51
N VAL A 385 57.69 27.63 -22.64
CA VAL A 385 57.45 26.35 -21.96
C VAL A 385 56.52 26.65 -20.79
N SER A 386 55.32 26.07 -20.77
CA SER A 386 54.38 26.25 -19.66
C SER A 386 54.32 25.02 -18.77
N LEU A 387 54.32 25.24 -17.47
CA LEU A 387 54.14 24.20 -16.45
C LEU A 387 52.66 24.15 -16.06
N ASP A 388 51.99 23.05 -16.37
CA ASP A 388 50.61 22.79 -15.99
C ASP A 388 50.58 21.89 -14.75
N ILE A 389 50.20 22.45 -13.60
CA ILE A 389 49.90 21.71 -12.36
C ILE A 389 48.44 21.99 -12.01
N LYS A 390 47.59 20.98 -12.15
CA LYS A 390 46.16 21.13 -11.91
C LYS A 390 45.60 19.86 -11.30
N LYS A 391 44.99 19.97 -10.13
CA LYS A 391 44.19 18.89 -9.52
C LYS A 391 42.81 19.43 -9.22
N ILE A 392 41.80 18.84 -9.85
CA ILE A 392 40.39 19.14 -9.62
C ILE A 392 39.78 17.94 -8.90
N ARG A 393 39.06 18.22 -7.83
CA ARG A 393 38.16 17.26 -7.19
C ARG A 393 36.76 17.84 -7.18
N SER A 394 35.80 17.10 -7.71
CA SER A 394 34.39 17.45 -7.69
C SER A 394 33.61 16.33 -7.01
N HIS A 395 32.64 16.74 -6.19
CA HIS A 395 31.72 15.86 -5.50
C HIS A 395 30.32 16.43 -5.63
N ALA A 396 29.36 15.61 -6.05
CA ALA A 396 27.96 15.98 -6.10
C ALA A 396 27.09 14.86 -5.56
N GLN A 397 26.09 15.22 -4.76
CA GLN A 397 25.11 14.32 -4.18
C GLN A 397 23.71 14.80 -4.55
N VAL A 398 22.86 13.87 -5.00
CA VAL A 398 21.44 14.09 -5.29
C VAL A 398 20.63 13.14 -4.41
N LEU A 399 19.65 13.69 -3.70
CA LEU A 399 18.66 12.93 -2.92
C LEU A 399 17.27 13.37 -3.36
N ALA A 400 16.44 12.44 -3.80
CA ALA A 400 15.03 12.67 -4.09
C ALA A 400 14.17 11.68 -3.31
N ASN A 401 13.12 12.17 -2.66
CA ASN A 401 12.20 11.39 -1.83
C ASN A 401 10.72 11.60 -2.21
N PRO A 402 10.30 11.34 -3.47
CA PRO A 402 8.90 11.50 -3.85
C PRO A 402 7.99 10.54 -3.07
N ARG A 403 6.79 11.04 -2.74
CA ARG A 403 5.75 10.29 -2.03
C ARG A 403 4.45 10.38 -2.82
N ILE A 404 3.75 9.27 -2.98
CA ILE A 404 2.46 9.22 -3.68
C ILE A 404 1.49 8.29 -2.97
N ARG A 405 0.26 8.75 -2.72
CA ARG A 405 -0.83 7.91 -2.19
C ARG A 405 -1.69 7.39 -3.32
N VAL A 406 -1.97 6.10 -3.31
CA VAL A 406 -2.62 5.38 -4.41
C VAL A 406 -3.63 4.37 -3.86
N LYS A 407 -4.77 4.27 -4.54
CA LYS A 407 -5.81 3.29 -4.24
C LYS A 407 -5.41 1.91 -4.78
N ASN A 408 -5.87 0.85 -4.11
CA ASN A 408 -5.63 -0.52 -4.54
C ASN A 408 -6.11 -0.74 -5.99
N ASN A 409 -5.31 -1.44 -6.80
CA ASN A 409 -5.58 -1.73 -8.21
C ASN A 409 -5.79 -0.49 -9.10
N LYS A 410 -5.33 0.69 -8.69
CA LYS A 410 -5.36 1.92 -9.50
C LYS A 410 -3.95 2.37 -9.83
N LYS A 411 -3.73 2.72 -11.10
CA LYS A 411 -2.49 3.31 -11.56
C LYS A 411 -2.40 4.77 -11.12
N ALA A 412 -1.25 5.15 -10.59
CA ALA A 412 -0.91 6.54 -10.30
C ALA A 412 0.44 6.91 -10.90
N MET A 413 0.61 8.20 -11.20
CA MET A 413 1.81 8.72 -11.83
C MET A 413 2.18 10.05 -11.19
N ILE A 414 3.46 10.23 -10.89
CA ILE A 414 4.06 11.49 -10.47
C ILE A 414 5.21 11.84 -11.40
N GLU A 415 5.22 13.07 -11.92
CA GLU A 415 6.24 13.59 -12.81
C GLU A 415 6.72 14.95 -12.25
N ILE A 416 7.99 15.03 -11.90
CA ILE A 416 8.64 16.20 -11.31
C ILE A 416 9.83 16.55 -12.19
N GLY A 417 9.76 17.67 -12.90
CA GLY A 417 10.80 18.02 -13.87
C GLY A 417 10.54 19.31 -14.61
N GLU A 418 11.40 19.58 -15.58
CA GLU A 418 11.34 20.72 -16.49
C GLU A 418 11.22 20.23 -17.94
N LYS A 419 10.63 21.05 -18.80
CA LYS A 419 10.54 20.76 -20.24
C LYS A 419 11.56 21.62 -20.98
N LEU A 420 12.57 20.99 -21.55
CA LEU A 420 13.61 21.70 -22.29
C LEU A 420 13.24 21.83 -23.76
N PRO A 421 13.24 23.04 -24.34
CA PRO A 421 13.06 23.21 -25.77
C PRO A 421 14.33 22.82 -26.52
N VAL A 422 14.21 21.84 -27.42
CA VAL A 422 15.23 21.38 -28.34
C VAL A 422 14.86 21.89 -29.73
N ILE A 423 15.67 22.80 -30.27
CA ILE A 423 15.46 23.35 -31.62
C ILE A 423 16.06 22.36 -32.62
N THR A 424 15.20 21.81 -33.48
CA THR A 424 15.59 20.94 -34.60
C THR A 424 15.40 21.69 -35.91
N ALA A 425 16.48 21.85 -36.70
CA ALA A 425 16.38 22.40 -38.04
C ALA A 425 16.02 21.28 -39.02
N VAL A 426 14.86 21.36 -39.64
CA VAL A 426 14.39 20.43 -40.67
C VAL A 426 14.57 21.09 -42.03
N LEU A 427 15.35 20.45 -42.91
CA LEU A 427 15.60 20.95 -44.25
C LEU A 427 14.52 20.44 -45.21
N ASN A 428 13.60 21.31 -45.61
CA ASN A 428 12.56 20.99 -46.60
C ASN A 428 12.90 21.71 -47.92
N GLY A 429 13.66 21.04 -48.79
CA GLY A 429 14.17 21.65 -50.02
C GLY A 429 15.28 22.66 -49.74
N GLU A 430 15.19 23.87 -50.30
CA GLU A 430 16.14 24.98 -50.05
C GLU A 430 15.81 25.83 -48.81
N GLN A 431 14.70 25.55 -48.11
CA GLN A 431 14.31 26.26 -46.89
C GLN A 431 14.65 25.45 -45.64
N THR A 432 15.39 26.08 -44.73
CA THR A 432 15.62 25.56 -43.37
C THR A 432 14.47 26.05 -42.48
N SER A 433 13.66 25.12 -41.96
CA SER A 433 12.61 25.43 -40.99
C SER A 433 13.04 24.95 -39.61
N GLU A 434 12.94 25.83 -38.61
CA GLU A 434 13.24 25.49 -37.22
C GLU A 434 11.96 24.99 -36.54
N GLN A 435 12.00 23.74 -36.06
CA GLN A 435 10.94 23.14 -35.25
C GLN A 435 11.43 23.00 -33.80
N VAL A 436 10.66 23.53 -32.85
CA VAL A 436 10.94 23.40 -31.41
C VAL A 436 10.25 22.14 -30.89
N ASN A 437 11.02 21.18 -30.37
CA ASN A 437 10.53 19.99 -29.70
C ASN A 437 10.82 20.06 -28.19
N TYR A 438 9.87 19.73 -27.32
CA TYR A 438 10.11 19.75 -25.88
C TYR A 438 10.52 18.36 -25.39
N GLN A 439 11.61 18.29 -24.64
CA GLN A 439 12.07 17.07 -23.99
C GLN A 439 11.90 17.19 -22.48
N ASP A 440 11.21 16.22 -21.88
CA ASP A 440 10.98 16.16 -20.44
C ASP A 440 12.26 15.67 -19.72
N VAL A 441 12.75 16.45 -18.77
CA VAL A 441 13.87 16.09 -17.89
C VAL A 441 13.43 16.17 -16.44
N GLY A 442 13.72 15.12 -15.66
CA GLY A 442 13.26 15.02 -14.28
C GLY A 442 12.95 13.59 -13.87
N LEU A 443 12.20 13.47 -12.78
CA LEU A 443 11.76 12.20 -12.20
C LEU A 443 10.34 11.90 -12.66
N LYS A 444 10.14 10.68 -13.18
CA LYS A 444 8.83 10.11 -13.47
C LYS A 444 8.70 8.78 -12.77
N LEU A 445 7.69 8.66 -11.91
CA LEU A 445 7.34 7.43 -11.22
C LEU A 445 5.89 7.08 -11.56
N GLU A 446 5.69 5.91 -12.11
CA GLU A 446 4.38 5.31 -12.36
C GLU A 446 4.29 4.02 -11.55
N VAL A 447 3.17 3.83 -10.86
CA VAL A 447 2.99 2.69 -9.98
C VAL A 447 1.55 2.21 -9.92
N THR A 448 1.37 0.89 -9.88
CA THR A 448 0.08 0.24 -9.64
C THR A 448 0.24 -0.75 -8.49
N PRO A 449 -0.33 -0.46 -7.30
CA PRO A 449 -0.27 -1.37 -6.17
C PRO A 449 -1.41 -2.40 -6.17
N ASP A 450 -1.12 -3.57 -5.64
CA ASP A 450 -2.02 -4.68 -5.34
C ASP A 450 -1.84 -5.09 -3.88
N ILE A 451 -2.82 -4.78 -3.04
CA ILE A 451 -2.81 -5.10 -1.62
C ILE A 451 -3.43 -6.48 -1.42
N SER A 452 -2.65 -7.41 -0.90
CA SER A 452 -3.10 -8.76 -0.52
C SER A 452 -3.70 -8.76 0.89
N LEU A 453 -4.53 -9.78 1.17
CA LEU A 453 -5.17 -9.96 2.48
C LEU A 453 -4.17 -10.17 3.62
N ASP A 454 -3.02 -10.76 3.32
CA ASP A 454 -1.95 -11.03 4.28
C ASP A 454 -1.09 -9.79 4.59
N GLY A 455 -1.47 -8.60 4.08
CA GLY A 455 -0.74 -7.34 4.28
C GLY A 455 0.53 -7.22 3.43
N GLU A 456 0.67 -8.09 2.42
CA GLU A 456 1.69 -7.99 1.38
C GLU A 456 1.20 -7.07 0.25
N ILE A 457 2.10 -6.28 -0.31
CA ILE A 457 1.79 -5.23 -1.28
C ILE A 457 2.60 -5.53 -2.53
N GLY A 458 1.94 -6.09 -3.53
CA GLY A 458 2.47 -6.19 -4.88
C GLY A 458 2.49 -4.81 -5.53
N MET A 459 3.53 -4.47 -6.27
CA MET A 459 3.67 -3.19 -6.96
C MET A 459 4.28 -3.42 -8.34
N ASP A 460 3.58 -2.96 -9.38
CA ASP A 460 4.17 -2.73 -10.70
C ASP A 460 4.73 -1.30 -10.73
N VAL A 461 6.06 -1.17 -10.80
CA VAL A 461 6.78 0.10 -10.70
C VAL A 461 7.53 0.37 -12.00
N ASP A 462 7.26 1.54 -12.59
CA ASP A 462 7.97 2.09 -13.74
C ASP A 462 8.58 3.45 -13.33
N PHE A 463 9.88 3.44 -13.05
CA PHE A 463 10.65 4.60 -12.59
C PHE A 463 11.62 5.06 -13.67
N THR A 464 11.65 6.36 -13.92
CA THR A 464 12.57 7.02 -14.86
C THR A 464 13.14 8.29 -14.23
N LEU A 465 14.45 8.43 -14.24
CA LEU A 465 15.17 9.64 -13.85
C LEU A 465 16.01 10.15 -15.02
N SER A 466 15.60 11.28 -15.58
CA SER A 466 16.30 12.01 -16.62
C SER A 466 17.03 13.21 -16.01
N SER A 467 18.32 13.37 -16.30
CA SER A 467 19.12 14.52 -15.89
C SER A 467 19.81 15.16 -17.07
N LEU A 468 20.02 16.48 -16.98
CA LEU A 468 20.69 17.25 -18.01
C LEU A 468 22.21 17.14 -17.87
N GLY A 469 22.87 16.74 -18.96
CA GLY A 469 24.32 16.72 -19.08
C GLY A 469 24.92 18.08 -19.42
N LYS A 470 26.25 18.14 -19.52
CA LYS A 470 26.96 19.38 -19.86
C LYS A 470 26.62 19.83 -21.29
N ALA A 471 26.50 21.15 -21.49
CA ALA A 471 26.32 21.75 -22.81
C ALA A 471 27.50 21.38 -23.73
N GLN A 472 27.17 20.89 -24.93
CA GLN A 472 28.09 20.60 -26.01
C GLN A 472 27.86 21.60 -27.14
N LYS A 473 28.94 22.05 -27.79
CA LYS A 473 28.85 22.98 -28.92
C LYS A 473 28.79 22.23 -30.23
N SER A 474 27.74 22.46 -31.01
CA SER A 474 27.65 22.00 -32.39
C SER A 474 28.68 22.73 -33.26
N LYS A 475 29.00 22.17 -34.44
CA LYS A 475 29.90 22.79 -35.43
C LYS A 475 29.47 24.20 -35.85
N ASN A 476 28.18 24.51 -35.70
CA ASN A 476 27.59 25.81 -36.03
C ASN A 476 27.49 26.76 -34.83
N GLY A 477 28.08 26.42 -33.67
CA GLY A 477 28.08 27.26 -32.47
C GLY A 477 26.83 27.20 -31.60
N LEU A 478 25.83 26.37 -31.98
CA LEU A 478 24.63 26.10 -31.18
C LEU A 478 24.96 25.17 -30.01
N ASP A 479 24.52 25.54 -28.81
CA ASP A 479 24.63 24.69 -27.62
C ASP A 479 23.53 23.61 -27.65
N TYR A 480 23.92 22.34 -27.54
CA TYR A 480 23.01 21.21 -27.34
C TYR A 480 23.40 20.45 -26.08
N TYR A 481 22.44 19.85 -25.38
CA TYR A 481 22.67 19.16 -24.13
C TYR A 481 22.54 17.66 -24.32
N GLY A 482 23.46 16.88 -23.76
CA GLY A 482 23.25 15.44 -23.62
C GLY A 482 22.29 15.18 -22.47
N THR A 483 21.44 14.14 -22.57
CA THR A 483 20.55 13.72 -21.49
C THR A 483 21.01 12.39 -20.94
N SER A 484 21.14 12.26 -19.62
CA SER A 484 21.38 10.98 -18.95
C SER A 484 20.06 10.44 -18.43
N ASN A 485 19.71 9.21 -18.80
CA ASN A 485 18.46 8.58 -18.40
C ASN A 485 18.73 7.30 -17.60
N ARG A 486 18.07 7.16 -16.46
CA ARG A 486 18.12 5.98 -15.60
C ARG A 486 16.71 5.45 -15.43
N MET A 487 16.48 4.21 -15.86
CA MET A 487 15.14 3.62 -15.89
C MET A 487 15.16 2.27 -15.18
N ALA A 488 14.13 2.01 -14.37
CA ALA A 488 13.88 0.75 -13.71
C ALA A 488 12.40 0.40 -13.85
N LYS A 489 12.12 -0.77 -14.45
CA LYS A 489 10.77 -1.32 -14.58
C LYS A 489 10.73 -2.71 -13.99
N THR A 490 9.93 -2.90 -12.95
CA THR A 490 9.88 -4.17 -12.23
C THR A 490 8.54 -4.37 -11.53
N MET A 491 8.23 -5.63 -11.23
CA MET A 491 7.16 -6.00 -10.32
C MET A 491 7.79 -6.61 -9.07
N LEU A 492 7.44 -6.07 -7.91
CA LEU A 492 7.95 -6.52 -6.61
C LEU A 492 6.80 -6.67 -5.62
N SER A 493 7.06 -7.34 -4.52
CA SER A 493 6.10 -7.51 -3.43
C SER A 493 6.80 -7.26 -2.12
N SER A 494 6.25 -6.34 -1.32
CA SER A 494 6.82 -5.95 -0.02
C SER A 494 5.74 -5.88 1.04
N ARG A 495 6.10 -6.11 2.31
CA ARG A 495 5.16 -5.88 3.41
C ARG A 495 5.00 -4.39 3.66
N ASP A 496 3.95 -4.03 4.37
CA ASP A 496 3.75 -2.67 4.87
C ASP A 496 5.02 -2.13 5.58
N GLY A 497 5.45 -0.92 5.27
CA GLY A 497 6.65 -0.30 5.83
C GLY A 497 7.98 -1.02 5.64
N GLU A 498 8.04 -2.09 4.83
CA GLU A 498 9.28 -2.79 4.50
C GLU A 498 9.92 -2.13 3.27
N THR A 499 11.13 -1.59 3.46
CA THR A 499 11.89 -0.98 2.37
C THR A 499 12.58 -2.04 1.53
N GLN A 500 12.38 -1.97 0.21
CA GLN A 500 13.03 -2.82 -0.77
C GLN A 500 13.91 -2.01 -1.72
N MET A 501 15.05 -2.59 -2.08
CA MET A 501 15.91 -2.04 -3.12
C MET A 501 15.39 -2.45 -4.50
N LEU A 502 15.00 -1.47 -5.30
CA LEU A 502 14.56 -1.66 -6.68
C LEU A 502 15.74 -1.89 -7.62
N ALA A 503 16.77 -1.06 -7.48
CA ALA A 503 17.94 -1.07 -8.35
C ALA A 503 19.15 -0.42 -7.66
N GLY A 504 20.35 -0.89 -8.01
CA GLY A 504 21.62 -0.30 -7.63
C GLY A 504 22.60 -0.34 -8.80
N LEU A 505 23.37 0.72 -9.00
CA LEU A 505 24.42 0.80 -10.01
C LEU A 505 25.64 1.51 -9.44
N ILE A 506 26.81 0.86 -9.56
CA ILE A 506 28.11 1.48 -9.32
C ILE A 506 28.84 1.52 -10.66
N SER A 507 29.24 2.71 -11.09
CA SER A 507 29.97 2.96 -12.32
C SER A 507 31.30 3.61 -11.99
N GLN A 508 32.39 3.09 -12.55
CA GLN A 508 33.72 3.67 -12.42
C GLN A 508 34.38 3.76 -13.79
N ASP A 509 34.87 4.95 -14.12
CA ASP A 509 35.59 5.24 -15.36
C ASP A 509 36.95 5.85 -15.01
N ASN A 510 38.02 5.15 -15.37
CA ASN A 510 39.39 5.56 -15.10
C ASN A 510 40.10 5.78 -16.45
N LYS A 511 40.48 7.02 -16.72
CA LYS A 511 41.23 7.42 -17.90
C LYS A 511 42.62 7.88 -17.49
N ASN A 512 43.64 7.22 -18.03
CA ASN A 512 45.03 7.62 -17.84
C ASN A 512 45.66 7.90 -19.21
N SER A 513 46.07 9.13 -19.41
CA SER A 513 46.70 9.61 -20.65
C SER A 513 48.09 10.16 -20.32
N LYS A 514 49.10 9.70 -21.06
CA LYS A 514 50.46 10.23 -20.98
C LYS A 514 50.87 10.68 -22.39
N SER A 515 51.19 11.95 -22.54
CA SER A 515 51.71 12.53 -23.78
C SER A 515 53.08 13.13 -23.50
N GLY A 516 54.03 13.02 -24.42
CA GLY A 516 55.38 13.55 -24.19
C GLY A 516 56.29 13.41 -25.39
N ILE A 517 57.51 13.91 -25.27
CA ILE A 517 58.54 13.79 -26.31
C ILE A 517 58.97 12.31 -26.38
N PRO A 518 58.88 11.65 -27.55
CA PRO A 518 59.36 10.29 -27.73
C PRO A 518 60.82 10.15 -27.25
N TRP A 519 61.18 9.02 -26.64
CA TRP A 519 62.47 8.73 -25.97
C TRP A 519 62.73 9.48 -24.65
N LEU A 520 62.51 10.79 -24.57
CA LEU A 520 62.82 11.57 -23.36
C LEU A 520 61.79 11.35 -22.24
N SER A 521 60.54 11.05 -22.59
CA SER A 521 59.44 10.82 -21.65
C SER A 521 59.55 9.51 -20.85
N ASP A 522 60.38 8.58 -21.31
CA ASP A 522 60.51 7.22 -20.75
C ASP A 522 61.79 7.04 -19.90
N ILE A 523 62.65 8.07 -19.80
CA ILE A 523 63.84 8.02 -18.95
C ILE A 523 63.40 8.03 -17.48
N PRO A 524 63.86 7.06 -16.65
CA PRO A 524 63.55 7.06 -15.23
C PRO A 524 64.05 8.34 -14.54
N PHE A 525 63.32 8.81 -13.52
CA PHE A 525 63.55 10.05 -12.74
C PHE A 525 63.33 11.39 -13.46
N ILE A 526 63.71 11.53 -14.73
CA ILE A 526 63.59 12.82 -15.46
C ILE A 526 62.48 12.85 -16.51
N GLY A 527 61.91 11.70 -16.88
CA GLY A 527 60.90 11.61 -17.93
C GLY A 527 59.59 12.38 -17.64
N SER A 528 59.30 12.66 -16.36
CA SER A 528 58.17 13.51 -15.95
C SER A 528 58.33 14.97 -16.33
N LEU A 529 59.56 15.45 -16.57
CA LEU A 529 59.80 16.80 -17.08
C LEU A 529 59.55 16.90 -18.59
N PHE A 530 59.56 15.78 -19.31
CA PHE A 530 59.37 15.71 -20.77
C PHE A 530 58.04 15.06 -21.17
N SER A 531 57.12 14.90 -20.20
CA SER A 531 55.78 14.38 -20.43
C SER A 531 54.72 15.11 -19.60
N THR A 532 53.49 14.98 -20.06
CA THR A 532 52.26 15.42 -19.41
C THR A 532 51.41 14.21 -19.14
N SER A 533 51.10 13.98 -17.88
CA SER A 533 50.20 12.94 -17.40
C SER A 533 48.87 13.57 -17.04
N GLU A 534 47.80 13.00 -17.56
CA GLU A 534 46.41 13.33 -17.24
C GLU A 534 45.74 12.06 -16.71
N LYS A 535 45.33 12.10 -15.46
CA LYS A 535 44.57 11.05 -14.79
C LYS A 535 43.20 11.59 -14.47
N GLU A 536 42.16 10.89 -14.89
CA GLU A 536 40.78 11.23 -14.64
C GLU A 536 40.10 9.97 -14.10
N ALA A 537 39.53 10.07 -12.90
CA ALA A 537 38.82 9.00 -12.23
C ALA A 537 37.43 9.48 -11.86
N LYS A 538 36.42 8.93 -12.53
CA LYS A 538 35.00 9.20 -12.28
C LYS A 538 34.36 8.00 -11.64
N ARG A 539 33.63 8.20 -10.56
CA ARG A 539 32.84 7.18 -9.88
C ARG A 539 31.43 7.72 -9.64
N THR A 540 30.43 6.97 -10.04
CA THR A 540 29.01 7.32 -9.86
C THR A 540 28.31 6.13 -9.25
N GLU A 541 27.56 6.35 -8.18
CA GLU A 541 26.74 5.31 -7.56
C GLU A 541 25.31 5.78 -7.41
N VAL A 542 24.37 4.89 -7.71
CA VAL A 542 22.94 5.16 -7.73
C VAL A 542 22.23 4.03 -6.99
N ILE A 543 21.34 4.40 -6.08
CA ILE A 543 20.50 3.47 -5.33
C ILE A 543 19.06 3.96 -5.39
N LEU A 544 18.16 3.02 -5.67
CA LEU A 544 16.73 3.25 -5.72
C LEU A 544 16.05 2.33 -4.70
N LEU A 545 15.40 2.92 -3.69
CA LEU A 545 14.65 2.24 -2.66
C LEU A 545 13.17 2.58 -2.77
N ILE A 546 12.29 1.64 -2.42
CA ILE A 546 10.85 1.85 -2.31
C ILE A 546 10.33 1.28 -1.00
N THR A 547 9.48 2.04 -0.32
CA THR A 547 8.82 1.66 0.93
C THR A 547 7.33 1.91 0.79
N PRO A 548 6.49 0.86 0.71
CA PRO A 548 5.05 1.03 0.73
C PRO A 548 4.54 1.18 2.17
N HIS A 549 3.45 1.91 2.37
CA HIS A 549 2.78 2.10 3.64
C HIS A 549 1.28 1.96 3.48
N ILE A 550 0.65 0.98 4.12
CA ILE A 550 -0.80 0.78 4.06
C ILE A 550 -1.45 1.83 4.96
N GLU A 551 -2.16 2.76 4.33
CA GLU A 551 -2.93 3.79 5.04
C GLU A 551 -4.30 3.24 5.45
N ARG A 552 -4.86 2.36 4.60
CA ARG A 552 -6.11 1.68 4.83
C ARG A 552 -6.04 0.27 4.27
N ASN A 553 -6.18 -0.73 5.14
CA ASN A 553 -6.17 -2.13 4.74
C ASN A 553 -7.52 -2.58 4.19
N ILE A 554 -7.55 -3.75 3.53
CA ILE A 554 -8.78 -4.41 3.07
C ILE A 554 -9.59 -4.83 4.30
N ASP A 555 -10.76 -4.21 4.49
CA ASP A 555 -11.71 -4.60 5.51
C ASP A 555 -12.54 -5.80 4.98
N LEU A 556 -12.25 -6.99 5.51
CA LEU A 556 -13.01 -8.21 5.19
C LEU A 556 -14.34 -8.24 5.97
N PRO A 557 -15.48 -8.51 5.32
CA PRO A 557 -16.71 -8.77 6.05
C PRO A 557 -16.56 -10.02 6.90
N GLY A 558 -17.04 -9.97 8.15
CA GLY A 558 -17.16 -11.17 8.97
C GLY A 558 -17.96 -12.25 8.24
N SER A 559 -17.61 -13.52 8.43
CA SER A 559 -18.22 -14.65 7.71
C SER A 559 -19.76 -14.74 7.80
N HIS A 560 -20.32 -14.16 8.86
CA HIS A 560 -21.76 -14.05 9.08
C HIS A 560 -22.46 -13.01 8.18
N ILE A 561 -21.70 -12.10 7.56
CA ILE A 561 -22.18 -11.09 6.61
C ILE A 561 -21.94 -11.56 5.16
N SER A 562 -20.89 -12.37 4.93
CA SER A 562 -20.59 -12.91 3.60
C SER A 562 -21.47 -14.10 3.19
N THR A 563 -22.04 -14.82 4.16
CA THR A 563 -23.00 -15.91 3.90
C THR A 563 -24.43 -15.41 4.06
N ILE A 564 -25.02 -14.97 2.95
CA ILE A 564 -26.42 -14.52 2.93
C ILE A 564 -27.28 -15.68 2.37
N PRO A 565 -28.18 -16.29 3.17
CA PRO A 565 -29.11 -17.27 2.64
C PRO A 565 -30.02 -16.59 1.61
N ALA A 566 -29.88 -17.00 0.34
CA ALA A 566 -30.53 -16.35 -0.79
C ALA A 566 -32.01 -16.74 -0.98
N GLY A 567 -32.53 -17.71 -0.21
CA GLY A 567 -33.89 -18.22 -0.40
C GLY A 567 -33.99 -19.11 -1.64
N THR A 568 -35.09 -19.01 -2.36
CA THR A 568 -35.32 -19.75 -3.62
C THR A 568 -35.04 -18.87 -4.84
N ASP A 569 -34.76 -19.47 -5.99
CA ASP A 569 -34.38 -18.70 -7.20
C ASP A 569 -35.50 -17.80 -7.74
N ASP A 570 -36.76 -18.17 -7.45
CA ASP A 570 -37.95 -17.38 -7.78
C ASP A 570 -38.23 -16.29 -6.73
N MET A 571 -37.69 -16.43 -5.50
CA MET A 571 -37.97 -15.55 -4.37
C MET A 571 -36.70 -15.27 -3.53
N PRO A 572 -35.88 -14.30 -3.98
CA PRO A 572 -34.67 -13.91 -3.28
C PRO A 572 -34.99 -13.26 -1.92
N GLY A 573 -34.35 -13.78 -0.87
CA GLY A 573 -34.47 -13.29 0.51
C GLY A 573 -35.52 -14.02 1.37
N GLU A 574 -36.27 -14.97 0.80
CA GLU A 574 -37.19 -15.79 1.59
C GLU A 574 -36.42 -16.69 2.58
N ARG A 575 -36.88 -16.75 3.83
CA ARG A 575 -36.25 -17.60 4.85
C ARG A 575 -36.42 -19.06 4.44
N SER A 576 -35.32 -19.81 4.42
CA SER A 576 -35.38 -21.26 4.19
C SER A 576 -36.24 -21.93 5.26
N THR A 577 -37.25 -22.70 4.84
CA THR A 577 -38.11 -23.47 5.74
C THR A 577 -37.30 -24.60 6.36
N THR A 578 -36.77 -24.36 7.56
CA THR A 578 -36.12 -25.38 8.38
C THR A 578 -37.06 -25.75 9.51
N LEU A 579 -37.33 -27.05 9.67
CA LEU A 579 -38.17 -27.52 10.76
C LEU A 579 -37.40 -27.39 12.06
N ARG A 580 -37.82 -26.47 12.92
CA ARG A 580 -37.29 -26.37 14.27
C ARG A 580 -38.07 -27.38 15.10
N SER A 581 -37.38 -28.43 15.55
CA SER A 581 -37.94 -29.26 16.63
C SER A 581 -38.16 -28.33 17.83
N ALA A 582 -39.36 -28.34 18.39
CA ALA A 582 -39.65 -27.71 19.68
C ALA A 582 -39.02 -28.51 20.83
N GLY A 583 -37.80 -29.02 20.62
CA GLY A 583 -36.96 -29.58 21.66
C GLY A 583 -36.77 -28.51 22.71
N LYS A 584 -37.13 -28.87 23.96
CA LYS A 584 -37.09 -28.05 25.18
C LYS A 584 -36.37 -26.74 24.91
N ILE A 585 -37.15 -25.67 24.75
CA ILE A 585 -36.67 -24.35 25.14
C ILE A 585 -36.34 -24.52 26.61
N ARG A 586 -35.08 -24.89 26.90
CA ARG A 586 -34.42 -24.32 28.05
C ARG A 586 -34.59 -22.84 27.78
N LEU A 587 -35.56 -22.23 28.45
CA LEU A 587 -35.36 -20.89 28.94
C LEU A 587 -34.09 -21.08 29.76
N ASP A 588 -32.95 -20.87 29.10
CA ASP A 588 -31.72 -20.78 29.81
C ASP A 588 -31.88 -19.51 30.62
N SER A 589 -32.42 -19.70 31.81
CA SER A 589 -32.15 -18.86 32.95
C SER A 589 -30.70 -19.08 33.42
N GLY A 590 -29.94 -19.99 32.78
CA GLY A 590 -28.50 -19.85 32.70
C GLY A 590 -28.19 -18.57 31.94
N GLY A 591 -27.62 -17.61 32.66
CA GLY A 591 -26.97 -16.48 32.03
C GLY A 591 -26.11 -17.01 30.90
N ILE A 592 -26.24 -16.39 29.73
CA ILE A 592 -25.25 -16.52 28.68
C ILE A 592 -23.98 -15.97 29.31
N ASP A 593 -23.16 -16.85 29.89
CA ASP A 593 -21.90 -16.45 30.46
C ASP A 593 -21.13 -15.78 29.34
N ALA A 594 -20.72 -14.53 29.62
CA ALA A 594 -19.88 -13.78 28.70
C ALA A 594 -18.71 -14.68 28.30
N PRO A 595 -18.30 -14.70 27.02
CA PRO A 595 -17.14 -15.48 26.61
C PRO A 595 -15.97 -15.16 27.56
N PRO A 596 -15.22 -16.18 28.01
CA PRO A 596 -14.15 -15.98 28.99
C PRO A 596 -13.25 -14.85 28.49
N LEU A 597 -13.20 -13.78 29.29
CA LEU A 597 -12.40 -12.60 28.96
C LEU A 597 -10.93 -13.05 28.89
N ALA A 598 -10.28 -12.77 27.76
CA ALA A 598 -8.83 -12.97 27.65
C ALA A 598 -8.13 -12.19 28.79
N PRO A 599 -6.98 -12.66 29.28
CA PRO A 599 -6.20 -11.91 30.25
C PRO A 599 -5.93 -10.48 29.72
N PRO A 600 -5.96 -9.47 30.61
CA PRO A 600 -5.80 -8.08 30.21
C PRO A 600 -4.45 -7.88 29.50
N ALA A 601 -4.48 -7.15 28.39
CA ALA A 601 -3.26 -6.81 27.66
C ALA A 601 -2.28 -6.05 28.56
N SER A 602 -0.99 -6.40 28.47
CA SER A 602 0.08 -5.70 29.18
C SER A 602 0.54 -4.49 28.36
N PHE A 603 0.49 -3.31 28.95
CA PHE A 603 0.94 -2.06 28.31
C PHE A 603 2.24 -1.57 28.95
N PRO A 604 3.14 -0.91 28.19
CA PRO A 604 4.35 -0.30 28.74
C PRO A 604 4.03 0.93 29.60
N GLU A 605 4.83 1.22 30.64
CA GLU A 605 4.67 2.43 31.45
C GLU A 605 4.86 3.71 30.62
N ASP A 606 4.09 4.75 30.96
CA ASP A 606 4.04 6.00 30.20
C ASP A 606 5.30 6.83 30.44
N GLN A 607 6.26 6.69 29.53
CA GLN A 607 7.43 7.56 29.43
C GLN A 607 7.31 8.34 28.12
N GLY A 608 6.44 9.36 28.08
CA GLY A 608 6.44 10.36 26.99
C GLY A 608 7.83 11.02 26.92
N SER A 609 8.40 11.33 25.76
CA SER A 609 7.83 11.95 24.57
C SER A 609 8.36 11.30 23.28
N LEU A 610 7.49 11.16 22.27
CA LEU A 610 7.95 10.98 20.88
C LEU A 610 8.84 12.17 20.50
N PRO A 611 9.93 11.96 19.72
CA PRO A 611 10.70 13.08 19.19
C PRO A 611 9.77 13.98 18.39
N PRO A 612 9.88 15.32 18.53
CA PRO A 612 9.02 16.24 17.81
C PRO A 612 9.15 15.96 16.30
N PRO A 613 8.03 15.99 15.55
CA PRO A 613 8.08 15.94 14.10
C PRO A 613 8.98 17.08 13.63
N VAL A 614 9.85 16.79 12.65
CA VAL A 614 10.75 17.79 12.05
C VAL A 614 9.87 18.91 11.49
N SER A 615 9.85 20.04 12.19
CA SER A 615 9.16 21.24 11.76
C SER A 615 9.82 21.75 10.49
N SER A 616 9.07 21.75 9.39
CA SER A 616 9.38 22.51 8.19
C SER A 616 9.58 23.97 8.58
N ASN A 617 10.81 24.46 8.48
CA ASN A 617 11.11 25.89 8.59
C ASN A 617 10.40 26.64 7.47
N GLN A 618 9.26 27.25 7.79
CA GLN A 618 8.70 28.41 7.11
C GLN A 618 8.10 29.30 8.20
N ASP A 619 8.85 30.35 8.56
CA ASP A 619 8.34 31.72 8.71
C ASP A 619 9.49 32.64 9.11
N ALA A 620 10.08 33.28 8.10
CA ALA A 620 10.78 34.55 8.27
C ALA A 620 9.91 35.62 7.61
N GLN A 621 9.11 36.31 8.42
CA GLN A 621 8.53 37.60 8.03
C GLN A 621 9.52 38.74 8.34
N PRO A 622 9.49 39.83 7.56
CA PRO A 622 10.53 40.84 7.53
C PRO A 622 10.41 41.86 8.67
N GLU A 623 11.57 42.28 9.17
CA GLU A 623 11.72 43.29 10.22
C GLU A 623 11.48 44.69 9.64
N MET A 624 10.55 45.44 10.24
CA MET A 624 10.25 46.84 9.93
C MET A 624 11.28 47.76 10.60
N GLU A 625 11.90 48.62 9.80
CA GLU A 625 12.76 49.73 10.20
C GLU A 625 11.93 50.90 10.78
N PRO A 626 12.31 51.54 11.90
CA PRO A 626 11.69 52.78 12.35
C PRO A 626 12.40 54.01 11.77
N GLN A 627 11.57 54.98 11.37
CA GLN A 627 11.91 56.32 10.90
C GLN A 627 12.74 57.13 11.91
N GLU A 628 13.74 57.85 11.41
CA GLU A 628 14.37 58.99 12.08
C GLU A 628 14.00 60.29 11.33
N GLN A 629 13.26 61.16 12.02
CA GLN A 629 13.08 62.60 11.74
C GLN A 629 14.40 63.31 12.08
N THR A 630 14.95 64.37 11.47
CA THR A 630 14.48 65.62 10.82
C THR A 630 15.78 66.39 10.44
N PRO A 631 15.79 67.62 9.86
CA PRO A 631 14.74 68.42 9.22
C PRO A 631 14.90 68.62 7.71
#